data_AF-A0A3D2C5H4-F1
#
_entry.id   AF-A0A3D2C5H4-F1
#
_cell.length_a   1.000
_cell.length_b   1.000
_cell.length_c   1.000
_cell.angle_alpha   90.00
_cell.angle_beta   90.00
_cell.angle_gamma   90.00
#
_symmetry.space_group_name_H-M   'P 1'
#
loop_
_entity.id
_entity.type
_entity.pdbx_description
1 polymer ?
#
loop_
_entity_poly.entity_id
_entity_poly.type
_entity_poly.pdbx_seq_one_letter_code
_entity_poly.pdbx_strand_id
1 'polypeptide(L)'
;MPSLVHTPLSRRHALGLGAASMLGTGTLARAADAEQRRFLFVHCIGGWDPFMVFAPLFGESRIELEAAAAPAQVGDLAFIDHPDRPAVTDFFSRWADHTSLVLGVESPSVNHTTCTRLMLTGDGASGTDDWGAILAA
;
A
#
# COMPACT_ATOMS: atom_id res chain seq x y z
N MET A 1 -71.93 -3.61 -9.88
CA MET A 1 -70.77 -4.52 -10.01
C MET A 1 -69.67 -3.78 -10.77
N PRO A 2 -68.51 -3.47 -10.16
CA PRO A 2 -67.43 -2.79 -10.89
C PRO A 2 -66.67 -3.79 -11.76
N SER A 3 -66.54 -3.44 -13.04
CA SER A 3 -65.72 -4.13 -14.03
C SER A 3 -64.24 -4.04 -13.64
N LEU A 4 -63.57 -5.20 -13.51
CA LEU A 4 -62.12 -5.28 -13.35
C LEU A 4 -61.46 -4.98 -14.70
N VAL A 5 -60.82 -3.80 -14.80
CA VAL A 5 -59.96 -3.45 -15.92
C VAL A 5 -58.66 -4.24 -15.78
N HIS A 6 -58.41 -5.18 -16.69
CA HIS A 6 -57.13 -5.87 -16.78
C HIS A 6 -56.13 -4.94 -17.49
N THR A 7 -55.22 -4.33 -16.73
CA THR A 7 -54.15 -3.49 -17.32
C THR A 7 -53.04 -4.42 -17.82
N PRO A 8 -52.83 -4.55 -19.15
CA PRO A 8 -51.77 -5.42 -19.65
C PRO A 8 -50.40 -4.83 -19.31
N LEU A 9 -49.53 -5.64 -18.70
CA LEU A 9 -48.15 -5.26 -18.41
C LEU A 9 -47.40 -5.05 -19.73
N SER A 10 -47.20 -3.78 -20.09
CA SER A 10 -46.40 -3.37 -21.25
C SER A 10 -44.93 -3.74 -21.06
N ARG A 11 -44.27 -4.13 -22.15
CA ARG A 11 -42.82 -4.42 -22.23
C ARG A 11 -41.94 -3.30 -21.62
N ARG A 12 -42.44 -2.06 -21.62
CA ARG A 12 -41.78 -0.89 -21.02
C ARG A 12 -41.80 -0.91 -19.48
N HIS A 13 -42.85 -1.46 -18.86
CA HIS A 13 -42.92 -1.62 -17.40
C HIS A 13 -41.97 -2.72 -16.90
N ALA A 14 -41.81 -3.79 -17.68
CA ALA A 14 -40.84 -4.85 -17.38
C ALA A 14 -39.39 -4.35 -17.44
N LEU A 15 -39.07 -3.48 -18.40
CA LEU A 15 -37.74 -2.84 -18.51
C LEU A 15 -37.47 -1.84 -17.37
N GLY A 16 -38.48 -1.11 -16.89
CA GLY A 16 -38.35 -0.21 -15.74
C GLY A 16 -38.05 -0.93 -14.43
N LEU A 17 -38.59 -2.14 -14.23
CA LEU A 17 -38.29 -2.98 -13.07
C LEU A 17 -36.88 -3.59 -13.12
N GLY A 18 -36.37 -3.91 -14.32
CA GLY A 18 -35.00 -4.43 -14.49
C GLY A 18 -33.90 -3.38 -14.25
N ALA A 19 -34.16 -2.12 -14.59
CA ALA A 19 -33.20 -1.03 -14.36
C ALA A 19 -33.01 -0.72 -12.86
N ALA A 20 -34.05 -0.89 -12.04
CA ALA A 20 -33.96 -0.69 -10.59
C ALA A 20 -33.10 -1.77 -9.90
N SER A 21 -33.05 -3.00 -10.43
CA SER A 21 -32.18 -4.06 -9.89
C SER A 21 -30.68 -3.85 -10.15
N MET A 22 -30.30 -2.99 -11.10
CA MET A 22 -28.89 -2.75 -11.42
C MET A 22 -28.23 -1.63 -10.60
N LEU A 23 -29.01 -0.85 -9.84
CA LEU A 23 -28.49 0.20 -8.96
C LEU A 23 -28.21 -0.29 -7.52
N GLY A 24 -28.59 -1.53 -7.19
CA GLY A 24 -28.56 -2.06 -5.82
C GLY A 24 -27.44 -3.05 -5.49
N THR A 25 -26.58 -3.42 -6.45
CA THR A 25 -25.54 -4.45 -6.26
C THR A 25 -24.12 -3.89 -6.22
N GLY A 26 -23.96 -2.59 -5.90
CA GLY A 26 -22.67 -2.14 -5.41
C GLY A 26 -22.38 -2.93 -4.14
N THR A 27 -21.46 -3.89 -4.21
CA THR A 27 -20.91 -4.55 -3.04
C THR A 27 -20.34 -3.45 -2.16
N LEU A 28 -21.13 -3.01 -1.18
CA LEU A 28 -20.66 -2.16 -0.12
C LEU A 28 -19.50 -2.91 0.52
N ALA A 29 -18.29 -2.39 0.39
CA ALA A 29 -17.12 -2.97 0.98
C ALA A 29 -17.39 -3.12 2.48
N ARG A 30 -17.62 -4.35 2.94
CA ARG A 30 -17.69 -4.62 4.38
C ARG A 30 -16.28 -4.48 4.90
N ALA A 31 -16.09 -3.67 5.93
CA ALA A 31 -14.84 -3.65 6.66
C ALA A 31 -14.50 -5.08 7.09
N ALA A 32 -13.29 -5.53 6.75
CA ALA A 32 -12.84 -6.87 7.14
C ALA A 32 -12.87 -6.98 8.66
N ASP A 33 -13.50 -8.05 9.16
CA ASP A 33 -13.47 -8.39 10.57
C ASP A 33 -12.03 -8.66 11.00
N ALA A 34 -11.68 -8.44 12.27
CA ALA A 34 -10.30 -8.61 12.73
C ALA A 34 -9.76 -10.03 12.46
N GLU A 35 -10.64 -11.04 12.55
CA GLU A 35 -10.35 -12.44 12.23
C GLU A 35 -10.09 -12.70 10.74
N GLN A 36 -10.47 -11.78 9.86
CA GLN A 36 -10.28 -11.89 8.40
C GLN A 36 -9.04 -11.16 7.89
N ARG A 37 -8.39 -10.35 8.74
CA ARG A 37 -7.21 -9.58 8.34
C ARG A 37 -6.03 -10.52 8.19
N ARG A 38 -5.34 -10.39 7.06
CA ARG A 38 -4.06 -11.05 6.82
C ARG A 38 -2.96 -10.01 6.91
N PHE A 39 -1.88 -10.33 7.60
CA PHE A 39 -0.68 -9.52 7.57
C PHE A 39 0.17 -9.95 6.37
N LEU A 40 0.41 -9.04 5.42
CA LEU A 40 1.31 -9.28 4.30
C LEU A 40 2.70 -8.75 4.67
N PHE A 41 3.66 -9.65 4.79
CA PHE A 41 5.06 -9.27 4.93
C PHE A 41 5.78 -9.36 3.58
N VAL A 42 6.47 -8.28 3.20
CA VAL A 42 7.30 -8.23 2.01
C VAL A 42 8.73 -7.91 2.42
N HIS A 43 9.63 -8.87 2.20
CA HIS A 43 11.06 -8.69 2.43
C HIS A 43 11.78 -8.54 1.09
N CYS A 44 12.18 -7.31 0.77
CA CYS A 44 12.97 -7.01 -0.43
C CYS A 44 14.46 -7.16 -0.10
N ILE A 45 15.10 -8.20 -0.63
CA ILE A 45 16.55 -8.41 -0.50
C ILE A 45 17.30 -7.88 -1.73
N GLY A 46 18.51 -7.37 -1.53
CA GLY A 46 19.39 -6.86 -2.60
C GLY A 46 19.84 -5.42 -2.36
N GLY A 47 20.64 -4.89 -3.29
CA GLY A 47 21.09 -3.50 -3.30
C GLY A 47 20.01 -2.53 -3.80
N TRP A 48 18.80 -2.65 -3.27
CA TRP A 48 17.76 -1.67 -3.51
C TRP A 48 18.14 -0.45 -2.70
N ASP A 49 18.80 0.51 -3.35
CA ASP A 49 19.18 1.73 -2.67
C ASP A 49 17.96 2.68 -2.64
N PRO A 50 17.32 2.88 -1.47
CA PRO A 50 16.25 3.85 -1.34
C PRO A 50 16.75 5.29 -1.47
N PHE A 51 18.07 5.50 -1.62
CA PHE A 51 18.70 6.80 -1.81
C PHE A 51 17.95 7.69 -2.80
N MET A 52 17.52 7.15 -3.94
CA MET A 52 16.82 7.90 -5.00
C MET A 52 15.40 8.36 -4.61
N VAL A 53 14.91 8.01 -3.42
CA VAL A 53 13.57 8.34 -2.91
C VAL A 53 13.62 9.02 -1.54
N PHE A 54 14.49 8.58 -0.62
CA PHE A 54 14.48 9.03 0.77
C PHE A 54 15.76 9.70 1.25
N ALA A 55 16.76 9.92 0.38
CA ALA A 55 17.98 10.65 0.73
C ALA A 55 18.05 12.00 -0.02
N PRO A 56 17.42 13.08 0.48
CA PRO A 56 17.28 14.36 -0.23
C PRO A 56 18.59 15.17 -0.23
N LEU A 57 19.62 14.65 -0.88
CA LEU A 57 20.97 15.21 -0.88
C LEU A 57 21.18 16.26 -2.00
N PHE A 58 20.15 17.05 -2.27
CA PHE A 58 20.19 18.11 -3.27
C PHE A 58 21.25 19.15 -2.90
N GLY A 59 22.13 19.47 -3.86
CA GLY A 59 23.19 20.47 -3.68
C GLY A 59 24.47 19.94 -3.03
N GLU A 60 24.55 18.66 -2.67
CA GLU A 60 25.80 18.05 -2.21
C GLU A 60 26.76 17.85 -3.39
N SER A 61 27.93 18.50 -3.34
CA SER A 61 28.88 18.52 -4.47
C SER A 61 29.53 17.17 -4.79
N ARG A 62 29.47 16.22 -3.85
CA ARG A 62 30.04 14.87 -4.00
C ARG A 62 29.03 13.83 -4.44
N ILE A 63 27.76 14.22 -4.60
CA ILE A 63 26.66 13.29 -4.83
C ILE A 63 25.88 13.75 -6.06
N GLU A 64 25.83 12.89 -7.06
CA GLU A 64 25.02 13.12 -8.25
C GLU A 64 23.61 12.57 -8.02
N LEU A 65 22.62 13.44 -8.17
CA LEU A 65 21.21 13.07 -8.25
C LEU A 65 20.77 13.11 -9.71
N GLU A 66 19.69 12.41 -10.03
CA GLU A 66 19.12 12.48 -11.38
C GLU A 66 18.70 13.91 -11.71
N ALA A 67 18.98 14.34 -12.95
CA ALA A 67 18.75 15.72 -13.39
C ALA A 67 17.28 16.17 -13.26
N ALA A 68 16.32 15.25 -13.37
CA ALA A 68 14.89 15.54 -13.23
C ALA A 68 14.32 15.18 -11.86
N ALA A 69 15.17 14.79 -10.89
CA ALA A 69 14.73 14.53 -9.53
C ALA A 69 14.32 15.83 -8.85
N ALA A 70 13.21 15.79 -8.12
CA ALA A 70 12.69 16.96 -7.41
C ALA A 70 12.21 16.57 -6.00
N PRO A 71 12.34 17.46 -5.01
CA PRO A 71 11.69 17.28 -3.72
C PRO A 71 10.16 17.21 -3.88
N ALA A 72 9.53 16.29 -3.17
CA ALA A 72 8.08 16.13 -3.09
C ALA A 72 7.63 15.84 -1.65
N GLN A 73 6.37 16.13 -1.36
CA GLN A 73 5.81 15.95 -0.02
C GLN A 73 4.29 15.69 -0.08
N VAL A 74 3.82 14.75 0.73
CA VAL A 74 2.39 14.51 0.99
C VAL A 74 2.19 14.43 2.51
N GLY A 75 1.47 15.39 3.08
CA GLY A 75 1.37 15.53 4.53
C GLY A 75 2.75 15.73 5.16
N ASP A 76 3.10 14.88 6.13
CA ASP A 76 4.40 14.91 6.80
C ASP A 76 5.47 14.02 6.12
N LEU A 77 5.09 13.27 5.08
CA LEU A 77 6.00 12.39 4.35
C LEU A 77 6.69 13.16 3.21
N ALA A 78 8.00 13.36 3.35
CA ALA A 78 8.86 13.92 2.32
C ALA A 78 9.60 12.81 1.54
N PHE A 79 9.73 12.99 0.23
CA PHE A 79 10.42 12.06 -0.66
C PHE A 79 10.96 12.78 -1.89
N ILE A 80 11.69 12.05 -2.74
CA ILE A 80 12.23 12.51 -4.01
C ILE A 80 11.39 11.93 -5.14
N ASP A 81 10.76 12.80 -5.91
CA ASP A 81 10.01 12.45 -7.12
C ASP A 81 10.91 12.47 -8.36
N HIS A 82 10.53 11.69 -9.37
CA HIS A 82 11.18 11.68 -10.67
C HIS A 82 10.19 11.20 -11.75
N PRO A 83 10.16 11.81 -12.94
CA PRO A 83 9.23 11.43 -14.02
C PRO A 83 9.36 9.96 -14.46
N ASP A 84 10.56 9.38 -14.38
CA ASP A 84 10.79 7.96 -14.70
C ASP A 84 10.40 6.99 -13.57
N ARG A 85 9.99 7.50 -12.40
CA ARG A 85 9.49 6.72 -11.25
C ARG A 85 8.07 7.16 -10.82
N PRO A 86 7.09 7.18 -11.74
CA PRO A 86 5.74 7.67 -11.41
C PRO A 86 5.08 6.86 -10.30
N ALA A 87 5.46 5.59 -10.14
CA ALA A 87 4.95 4.71 -9.09
C ALA A 87 5.19 5.24 -7.66
N VAL A 88 6.26 6.01 -7.43
CA VAL A 88 6.56 6.60 -6.10
C VAL A 88 5.51 7.65 -5.77
N THR A 89 5.32 8.62 -6.67
CA THR A 89 4.34 9.69 -6.50
C THR A 89 2.92 9.14 -6.46
N ASP A 90 2.59 8.18 -7.34
CA ASP A 90 1.28 7.53 -7.33
C ASP A 90 1.02 6.78 -6.02
N PHE A 91 2.03 6.14 -5.42
CA PHE A 91 1.88 5.45 -4.15
C PHE A 91 1.61 6.44 -3.01
N PHE A 92 2.47 7.45 -2.82
CA PHE A 92 2.34 8.39 -1.71
C PHE A 92 1.10 9.28 -1.85
N SER A 93 0.72 9.67 -3.06
CA SER A 93 -0.52 10.43 -3.29
C SER A 93 -1.77 9.66 -2.85
N ARG A 94 -1.72 8.32 -2.82
CA ARG A 94 -2.86 7.46 -2.46
C ARG A 94 -2.81 6.94 -1.03
N TRP A 95 -1.63 6.77 -0.45
CA TRP A 95 -1.45 5.98 0.78
C TRP A 95 -0.59 6.66 1.85
N ALA A 96 -0.15 7.90 1.66
CA ALA A 96 0.72 8.57 2.62
C ALA A 96 0.12 8.64 4.04
N ASP A 97 -1.18 8.90 4.17
CA ASP A 97 -1.92 8.95 5.44
C ASP A 97 -2.09 7.57 6.12
N HIS A 98 -1.82 6.50 5.39
CA HIS A 98 -1.82 5.12 5.87
C HIS A 98 -0.42 4.51 5.95
N THR A 99 0.63 5.30 5.76
CA THR A 99 2.02 4.83 5.69
C THR A 99 2.83 5.37 6.86
N SER A 100 3.61 4.48 7.48
CA SER A 100 4.70 4.87 8.38
C SER A 100 6.03 4.44 7.75
N LEU A 101 7.01 5.34 7.75
CA LEU A 101 8.34 5.10 7.19
C LEU A 101 9.38 5.11 8.31
N VAL A 102 10.27 4.13 8.29
CA VAL A 102 11.46 4.06 9.16
C VAL A 102 12.68 4.24 8.28
N LEU A 103 13.28 5.43 8.31
CA LEU A 103 14.40 5.83 7.45
C LEU A 103 15.76 5.38 8.01
N GLY A 104 15.87 4.08 8.23
CA GLY A 104 17.09 3.43 8.71
C GLY A 104 16.96 2.87 10.12
N VAL A 105 17.74 1.82 10.37
CA VAL A 105 17.89 1.18 11.67
C VAL A 105 19.38 0.95 11.88
N GLU A 106 19.89 1.33 13.05
CA GLU A 106 21.27 1.03 13.43
C GLU A 106 21.40 -0.46 13.74
N SER A 107 22.41 -1.11 13.14
CA SER A 107 22.72 -2.51 13.39
C SER A 107 24.15 -2.62 13.92
N PRO A 108 24.40 -3.44 14.96
CA PRO A 108 25.73 -3.66 15.53
C PRO A 108 26.62 -4.56 14.64
N SER A 109 26.27 -4.76 13.36
CA SER A 109 27.00 -5.61 12.43
C SER A 109 27.06 -4.99 11.03
N VAL A 110 28.09 -5.37 10.27
CA VAL A 110 28.24 -5.07 8.84
C VAL A 110 27.97 -6.31 7.97
N ASN A 111 27.78 -7.48 8.58
CA ASN A 111 27.45 -8.70 7.84
C ASN A 111 25.95 -8.69 7.53
N HIS A 112 25.60 -8.63 6.23
CA HIS A 112 24.21 -8.57 5.79
C HIS A 112 23.33 -9.68 6.37
N THR A 113 23.82 -10.93 6.40
CA THR A 113 23.07 -12.06 6.97
C THR A 113 22.78 -11.86 8.45
N THR A 114 23.76 -11.40 9.22
CA THR A 114 23.59 -11.11 10.65
C THR A 114 22.65 -9.92 10.87
N CYS A 115 22.78 -8.84 10.09
CA CYS A 115 21.88 -7.69 10.18
C CYS A 115 20.43 -8.08 9.87
N THR A 116 20.20 -8.80 8.79
CA THR A 116 18.87 -9.29 8.43
C THR A 116 18.29 -10.15 9.55
N ARG A 117 19.07 -11.06 10.14
CA ARG A 117 18.61 -11.87 11.27
C ARG A 117 18.22 -10.99 12.46
N LEU A 118 19.10 -10.08 12.87
CA LEU A 118 18.82 -9.14 13.96
C LEU A 118 17.55 -8.32 13.72
N MET A 119 17.32 -7.85 12.49
CA MET A 119 16.12 -7.07 12.15
C MET A 119 14.84 -7.90 12.19
N LEU A 120 14.93 -9.20 11.86
CA LEU A 120 13.76 -10.07 11.80
C LEU A 120 13.46 -10.74 13.14
N THR A 121 14.46 -11.05 13.95
CA THR A 121 14.29 -11.86 15.18
C THR A 121 14.68 -11.13 16.47
N GLY A 122 15.36 -9.98 16.37
CA GLY A 122 15.94 -9.28 17.53
C GLY A 122 17.20 -9.94 18.10
N ASP A 123 17.69 -11.04 17.52
CA ASP A 123 18.85 -11.80 17.99
C ASP A 123 19.81 -12.13 16.82
N GLY A 124 21.12 -12.04 17.07
CA GLY A 124 22.16 -12.43 16.11
C GLY A 124 22.40 -13.95 16.08
N ALA A 125 22.01 -14.66 17.14
CA ALA A 125 22.10 -16.11 17.25
C ALA A 125 20.98 -16.80 16.45
N SER A 126 21.20 -18.06 16.08
CA SER A 126 20.18 -18.87 15.38
C SER A 126 19.17 -19.46 16.36
N GLY A 127 17.90 -19.52 15.97
CA GLY A 127 16.88 -20.32 16.66
C GLY A 127 15.74 -19.54 17.31
N THR A 128 15.71 -18.22 17.15
CA THR A 128 14.57 -17.37 17.53
C THR A 128 13.59 -17.22 16.37
N ASP A 129 12.30 -17.22 16.69
CA ASP A 129 11.24 -16.96 15.70
C ASP A 129 11.34 -15.51 15.23
N ASP A 130 11.17 -15.29 13.93
CA ASP A 130 11.03 -13.93 13.41
C ASP A 130 9.65 -13.35 13.74
N TRP A 131 9.55 -12.03 13.66
CA TRP A 131 8.29 -11.35 13.95
C TRP A 131 7.15 -11.79 13.01
N GLY A 132 7.45 -12.28 11.80
CA GLY A 132 6.44 -12.82 10.88
C GLY A 132 5.85 -14.14 11.39
N ALA A 133 6.69 -15.04 11.88
CA ALA A 133 6.29 -16.28 12.54
C ALA A 133 5.51 -15.99 13.83
N ILE A 134 5.96 -15.02 14.63
CA ILE A 134 5.25 -14.58 15.86
C ILE A 134 3.86 -14.03 15.53
N LEU A 135 3.71 -13.21 14.48
CA LEU A 135 2.41 -12.67 14.07
C LEU A 135 1.46 -13.72 13.48
N ALA A 136 1.97 -14.85 13.02
CA ALA A 136 1.19 -15.92 12.39
C ALA A 136 0.70 -17.00 13.38
N ALA A 137 1.21 -17.00 14.62
CA ALA A 137 0.84 -17.93 15.69
C ALA A 137 -0.53 -17.61 16.30
#